data_AF-A0A1C4DG95-F1
#
_entry.id   AF-A0A1C4DG95-F1
#
_cell.length_a   1.000
_cell.length_b   1.000
_cell.length_c   1.000
_cell.angle_alpha   90.00
_cell.angle_beta   90.00
_cell.angle_gamma   90.00
#
_symmetry.space_group_name_H-M   'P 1'
#
loop_
_entity.id
_entity.type
_entity.pdbx_description
1 polymer ?
#
loop_
_entity_poly.entity_id
_entity_poly.type
_entity_poly.pdbx_seq_one_letter_code
_entity_poly.pdbx_strand_id
1 'polypeptide(L)'
;MRTLADLFTQSGEPFNPMRISSAVESLRLSLPIMGTPQKDLICFKNGVYELKSQTFRPHNKQDWLLVSNDIDYYPAKENESFDTHAPNFAKWLKRASGNQDKAKNILAALYMILANRHDWQLFLEVTGAGGSGKSVFAEIATMLSGKNNTVIGTMDALEKARDRALIVGYSLVILPDQPRYMGSGAGLKAMSLPVQQKPKKDYTSNNNQTKRRRLNANLTTW
;
A
#
# COMPACT_ATOMS: atom_id res chain seq x y z
N MET A 1 -18.83 12.95 -13.56
CA MET A 1 -20.00 13.85 -13.54
C MET A 1 -20.70 13.96 -14.88
N ARG A 2 -20.00 14.08 -16.03
CA ARG A 2 -20.64 14.14 -17.36
C ARG A 2 -21.57 12.94 -17.65
N THR A 3 -21.12 11.71 -17.37
CA THR A 3 -21.90 10.47 -17.58
C THR A 3 -23.27 10.42 -16.87
N LEU A 4 -23.40 11.00 -15.67
CA LEU A 4 -24.67 11.02 -14.94
C LEU A 4 -25.60 12.12 -15.47
N ALA A 5 -25.06 13.29 -15.80
CA ALA A 5 -25.81 14.36 -16.45
C ALA A 5 -26.36 13.91 -17.80
N ASP A 6 -25.55 13.17 -18.57
CA ASP A 6 -25.92 12.62 -19.88
C ASP A 6 -27.05 11.58 -19.76
N LEU A 7 -27.02 10.72 -18.72
CA LEU A 7 -28.09 9.76 -18.42
C LEU A 7 -29.43 10.44 -18.07
N PHE A 8 -29.39 11.47 -17.22
CA PHE A 8 -30.61 12.24 -16.87
C PHE A 8 -31.18 12.95 -18.11
N THR A 9 -30.32 13.52 -18.94
CA THR A 9 -30.70 14.19 -20.19
C THR A 9 -31.32 13.20 -21.20
N GLN A 10 -30.75 12.00 -21.35
CA GLN A 10 -31.32 10.94 -22.21
C GLN A 10 -32.66 10.40 -21.70
N SER A 11 -32.87 10.39 -20.38
CA SER A 11 -34.14 9.97 -19.78
C SER A 11 -35.28 10.99 -19.89
N GLY A 12 -35.02 12.18 -20.46
CA GLY A 12 -36.01 13.26 -20.59
C GLY A 12 -36.30 14.00 -19.28
N GLU A 13 -35.52 13.75 -18.23
CA GLU A 13 -35.72 14.33 -16.90
C GLU A 13 -34.92 15.62 -16.74
N PRO A 14 -35.51 16.71 -16.21
CA PRO A 14 -34.83 17.98 -16.06
C PRO A 14 -33.67 17.88 -15.06
N PHE A 15 -32.56 18.52 -15.41
CA PHE A 15 -31.33 18.57 -14.64
C PHE A 15 -31.55 19.31 -13.30
N ASN A 16 -31.66 18.56 -12.20
CA ASN A 16 -31.80 19.11 -10.85
C ASN A 16 -30.65 18.60 -9.95
N PRO A 17 -29.77 19.48 -9.42
CA PRO A 17 -28.68 19.10 -8.54
C PRO A 17 -29.09 18.31 -7.30
N MET A 18 -30.25 18.60 -6.70
CA MET A 18 -30.77 17.82 -5.57
C MET A 18 -31.14 16.41 -5.99
N ARG A 19 -31.79 16.23 -7.16
CA ARG A 19 -32.14 14.89 -7.66
C ARG A 19 -30.90 14.07 -8.00
N ILE A 20 -29.85 14.70 -8.52
CA ILE A 20 -28.56 14.03 -8.74
C ILE A 20 -27.94 13.61 -7.41
N SER A 21 -27.94 14.48 -6.40
CA SER A 21 -27.44 14.13 -5.06
C SER A 21 -28.20 12.96 -4.47
N SER A 22 -29.54 13.01 -4.48
CA SER A 22 -30.40 11.92 -3.99
C SER A 22 -30.25 10.64 -4.80
N ALA A 23 -30.06 10.72 -6.13
CA ALA A 23 -29.79 9.57 -6.97
C ALA A 23 -28.41 8.97 -6.65
N VAL A 24 -27.38 9.78 -6.43
CA VAL A 24 -26.05 9.32 -6.02
C VAL A 24 -26.10 8.67 -4.63
N GLU A 25 -26.84 9.25 -3.68
CA GLU A 25 -27.07 8.66 -2.36
C GLU A 25 -27.83 7.33 -2.44
N SER A 26 -28.88 7.27 -3.26
CA SER A 26 -29.64 6.04 -3.51
C SER A 26 -28.77 4.97 -4.17
N LEU A 27 -27.95 5.36 -5.16
CA LEU A 27 -27.00 4.46 -5.81
C LEU A 27 -25.97 3.93 -4.81
N ARG A 28 -25.45 4.78 -3.92
CA ARG A 28 -24.54 4.36 -2.83
C ARG A 28 -25.18 3.31 -1.91
N LEU A 29 -26.47 3.45 -1.61
CA LEU A 29 -27.23 2.46 -0.82
C LEU A 29 -27.46 1.16 -1.58
N SER A 30 -27.58 1.23 -2.91
CA SER A 30 -27.74 0.05 -3.77
C SER A 30 -26.45 -0.70 -4.07
N LEU A 31 -25.28 -0.12 -3.74
CA LEU A 31 -24.00 -0.79 -3.96
C LEU A 31 -23.90 -2.00 -3.03
N PRO A 32 -23.45 -3.17 -3.56
CA PRO A 32 -23.24 -4.33 -2.72
C PRO A 32 -22.19 -4.02 -1.66
N ILE A 33 -22.44 -4.51 -0.45
CA ILE A 33 -21.46 -4.45 0.64
C ILE A 33 -20.21 -5.19 0.16
N MET A 34 -19.06 -4.50 0.17
CA MET A 34 -17.81 -5.12 -0.25
C MET A 34 -17.42 -6.25 0.71
N GLY A 35 -16.94 -7.35 0.15
CA GLY A 35 -16.33 -8.42 0.91
C GLY A 35 -14.97 -8.03 1.47
N THR A 36 -14.37 -8.92 2.26
CA THR A 36 -12.99 -8.77 2.71
C THR A 36 -12.03 -9.07 1.56
N PRO A 37 -11.07 -8.18 1.25
CA PRO A 37 -10.05 -8.44 0.23
C PRO A 37 -9.27 -9.72 0.56
N GLN A 38 -9.01 -10.56 -0.45
CA GLN A 38 -8.22 -11.77 -0.27
C GLN A 38 -6.74 -11.40 -0.08
N LYS A 39 -6.16 -11.84 1.05
CA LYS A 39 -4.81 -11.44 1.50
C LYS A 39 -3.64 -11.99 0.68
N ASP A 40 -3.89 -13.04 -0.08
CA ASP A 40 -2.86 -13.78 -0.82
C ASP A 40 -2.88 -13.45 -2.33
N LEU A 41 -3.41 -12.28 -2.69
CA LEU A 41 -3.47 -11.78 -4.06
C LEU A 41 -2.58 -10.55 -4.23
N ILE A 42 -1.81 -10.54 -5.31
CA ILE A 42 -1.07 -9.36 -5.76
C ILE A 42 -1.77 -8.82 -7.00
N CYS A 43 -2.26 -7.59 -6.91
CA CYS A 43 -2.98 -6.93 -7.99
C CYS A 43 -1.98 -6.19 -8.90
N PHE A 44 -1.82 -6.66 -10.13
CA PHE A 44 -1.02 -6.02 -11.17
C PHE A 44 -1.93 -5.28 -12.15
N LYS A 45 -1.37 -4.41 -12.98
CA LYS A 45 -2.15 -3.68 -13.99
C LYS A 45 -2.84 -4.64 -14.99
N ASN A 46 -2.15 -5.71 -15.39
CA ASN A 46 -2.65 -6.70 -16.36
C ASN A 46 -3.35 -7.93 -15.75
N GLY A 47 -3.55 -7.99 -14.42
CA GLY A 47 -4.26 -9.11 -13.78
C GLY A 47 -3.89 -9.31 -12.33
N VAL A 48 -4.19 -10.49 -11.78
CA VAL A 48 -3.97 -10.82 -10.38
C VAL A 48 -3.11 -12.08 -10.27
N TYR A 49 -2.08 -12.01 -9.43
CA TYR A 49 -1.26 -13.17 -9.07
C TYR A 49 -1.70 -13.72 -7.71
N GLU A 50 -1.98 -15.03 -7.66
CA GLU A 50 -2.38 -15.70 -6.43
C GLU A 50 -1.20 -16.44 -5.81
N LEU A 51 -0.80 -16.03 -4.60
CA LEU A 51 0.42 -16.50 -3.93
C LEU A 51 0.36 -17.96 -3.51
N LYS A 52 -0.84 -18.48 -3.21
CA LYS A 52 -1.01 -19.88 -2.76
C LYS A 52 -0.89 -20.88 -3.90
N SER A 53 -1.58 -20.62 -5.00
CA SER A 53 -1.58 -21.47 -6.19
C SER A 53 -0.43 -21.15 -7.15
N GLN A 54 0.23 -20.00 -6.97
CA GLN A 54 1.29 -19.48 -7.85
C GLN A 54 0.81 -19.27 -9.30
N THR A 55 -0.47 -18.95 -9.47
CA THR A 55 -1.09 -18.74 -10.78
C THR A 55 -1.42 -17.28 -11.04
N PHE A 56 -1.30 -16.86 -12.29
CA PHE A 56 -1.75 -15.55 -12.75
C PHE A 56 -3.08 -15.67 -13.52
N ARG A 57 -4.03 -14.78 -13.23
CA ARG A 57 -5.36 -14.78 -13.87
C ARG A 57 -5.88 -13.35 -14.11
N PRO A 58 -6.89 -13.18 -14.99
CA PRO A 58 -7.58 -11.91 -15.13
C PRO A 58 -8.18 -11.41 -13.82
N HIS A 59 -8.40 -10.10 -13.76
CA HIS A 59 -9.06 -9.43 -12.65
C HIS A 59 -10.45 -10.02 -12.37
N ASN A 60 -10.75 -10.23 -11.10
CA ASN A 60 -12.06 -10.68 -10.65
C ASN A 60 -12.62 -9.71 -9.59
N LYS A 61 -13.83 -9.20 -9.80
CA LYS A 61 -14.50 -8.28 -8.86
C LYS A 61 -14.78 -8.93 -7.50
N GLN A 62 -14.90 -10.26 -7.45
CA GLN A 62 -15.07 -11.01 -6.21
C GLN A 62 -13.81 -11.06 -5.35
N ASP A 63 -12.66 -10.58 -5.85
CA ASP A 63 -11.41 -10.48 -5.07
C ASP A 63 -11.41 -9.27 -4.11
N TRP A 64 -12.32 -8.31 -4.34
CA TRP A 64 -12.48 -7.07 -3.56
C TRP A 64 -11.20 -6.25 -3.43
N LEU A 65 -10.31 -6.33 -4.43
CA LEU A 65 -9.07 -5.56 -4.48
C LEU A 65 -9.38 -4.09 -4.82
N LEU A 66 -9.06 -3.18 -3.90
CA LEU A 66 -9.31 -1.73 -4.05
C LEU A 66 -8.15 -1.01 -4.73
N VAL A 67 -6.98 -1.63 -4.74
CA VAL A 67 -5.72 -1.04 -5.18
C VAL A 67 -5.02 -2.00 -6.13
N SER A 68 -4.55 -1.50 -7.26
CA SER A 68 -3.69 -2.22 -8.20
C SER A 68 -2.31 -1.59 -8.25
N ASN A 69 -1.27 -2.41 -8.25
CA ASN A 69 0.08 -1.95 -8.56
C ASN A 69 0.12 -1.48 -10.03
N ASP A 70 0.82 -0.37 -10.29
CA ASP A 70 0.93 0.21 -11.65
C ASP A 70 2.05 -0.44 -12.46
N ILE A 71 2.16 -1.76 -12.36
CA ILE A 71 3.15 -2.60 -13.04
C ILE A 71 2.48 -3.84 -13.63
N ASP A 72 3.02 -4.32 -14.74
CA ASP A 72 2.56 -5.55 -15.38
C ASP A 72 3.33 -6.76 -14.83
N TYR A 73 2.61 -7.88 -14.67
CA TYR A 73 3.20 -9.17 -14.35
C TYR A 73 3.60 -9.91 -15.64
N TYR A 74 4.77 -10.54 -15.60
CA TYR A 74 5.23 -11.48 -16.62
C TYR A 74 5.69 -12.78 -15.96
N PRO A 75 5.33 -13.95 -16.52
CA PRO A 75 5.87 -15.23 -16.05
C PRO A 75 7.39 -15.26 -16.15
N ALA A 76 8.01 -15.99 -15.23
CA ALA A 76 9.46 -16.14 -15.23
C ALA A 76 9.95 -16.82 -16.51
N LYS A 77 10.98 -16.25 -17.15
CA LYS A 77 11.65 -16.83 -18.31
C LYS A 77 12.66 -17.89 -17.88
N GLU A 78 13.00 -18.81 -18.79
CA GLU A 78 14.08 -19.76 -18.55
C GLU A 78 15.39 -19.03 -18.23
N ASN A 79 16.06 -19.45 -17.15
CA ASN A 79 17.30 -18.85 -16.64
C ASN A 79 17.17 -17.36 -16.25
N GLU A 80 15.97 -16.90 -15.91
CA GLU A 80 15.77 -15.54 -15.43
C GLU A 80 16.49 -15.30 -14.10
N SER A 81 17.30 -14.25 -14.08
CA SER A 81 18.02 -13.79 -12.89
C SER A 81 18.15 -12.28 -12.89
N PHE A 82 18.36 -11.68 -11.72
CA PHE A 82 18.59 -10.23 -11.64
C PHE A 82 19.82 -9.81 -12.46
N ASP A 83 20.89 -10.59 -12.47
CA ASP A 83 22.12 -10.23 -13.19
C ASP A 83 21.92 -10.13 -14.70
N THR A 84 20.98 -10.92 -15.26
CA THR A 84 20.73 -11.00 -16.70
C THR A 84 19.55 -10.13 -17.13
N HIS A 85 18.47 -10.10 -16.35
CA HIS A 85 17.21 -9.46 -16.73
C HIS A 85 16.97 -8.12 -16.03
N ALA A 86 17.70 -7.83 -14.95
CA ALA A 86 17.65 -6.55 -14.23
C ALA A 86 19.04 -6.08 -13.75
N PRO A 87 20.04 -5.97 -14.64
CA PRO A 87 21.45 -5.79 -14.25
C PRO A 87 21.71 -4.54 -13.40
N ASN A 88 20.95 -3.46 -13.63
CA ASN A 88 21.06 -2.24 -12.83
C ASN A 88 20.51 -2.44 -11.41
N PHE A 89 19.42 -3.20 -11.27
CA PHE A 89 18.87 -3.57 -9.96
C PHE A 89 19.84 -4.51 -9.23
N ALA A 90 20.42 -5.50 -9.90
CA ALA A 90 21.43 -6.39 -9.32
C ALA A 90 22.65 -5.63 -8.78
N LYS A 91 23.20 -4.70 -9.59
CA LYS A 91 24.32 -3.83 -9.19
C LYS A 91 23.96 -2.98 -7.98
N TRP A 92 22.79 -2.34 -8.00
CA TRP A 92 22.32 -1.54 -6.87
C TRP A 92 22.13 -2.40 -5.62
N LEU A 93 21.47 -3.57 -5.71
CA LEU A 93 21.21 -4.44 -4.59
C LEU A 93 22.52 -4.94 -3.95
N LYS A 94 23.49 -5.37 -4.77
CA LYS A 94 24.81 -5.80 -4.28
C LYS A 94 25.51 -4.67 -3.52
N ARG A 95 25.42 -3.44 -4.02
CA ARG A 95 26.01 -2.25 -3.38
C ARG A 95 25.31 -1.87 -2.08
N ALA A 96 23.98 -1.80 -2.11
CA ALA A 96 23.15 -1.37 -1.00
C ALA A 96 23.11 -2.39 0.14
N SER A 97 23.37 -3.67 -0.15
CA SER A 97 23.38 -4.74 0.85
C SER A 97 24.76 -5.01 1.45
N GLY A 98 25.83 -5.02 0.65
CA GLY A 98 27.18 -5.40 1.08
C GLY A 98 27.36 -6.88 1.44
N ASN A 99 26.28 -7.61 1.77
CA ASN A 99 26.28 -9.06 2.00
C ASN A 99 24.91 -9.70 1.66
N GLN A 100 24.88 -11.03 1.56
CA GLN A 100 23.68 -11.76 1.13
C GLN A 100 22.51 -11.67 2.11
N ASP A 101 22.75 -11.64 3.42
CA ASP A 101 21.67 -11.57 4.41
C ASP A 101 20.95 -10.23 4.38
N LYS A 102 21.70 -9.13 4.23
CA LYS A 102 21.12 -7.80 4.00
C LYS A 102 20.38 -7.74 2.66
N ALA A 103 20.89 -8.38 1.62
CA ALA A 103 20.20 -8.45 0.34
C ALA A 103 18.83 -9.14 0.48
N LYS A 104 18.76 -10.25 1.21
CA LYS A 104 17.49 -10.94 1.53
C LYS A 104 16.53 -10.03 2.30
N ASN A 105 17.01 -9.26 3.27
CA ASN A 105 16.16 -8.33 4.03
C ASN A 105 15.60 -7.20 3.15
N ILE A 106 16.41 -6.66 2.23
CA ILE A 106 15.96 -5.65 1.27
C ILE A 106 14.90 -6.25 0.33
N LEU A 107 15.14 -7.46 -0.20
CA LEU A 107 14.17 -8.15 -1.06
C LEU A 107 12.87 -8.47 -0.32
N ALA A 108 12.95 -8.90 0.95
CA ALA A 108 11.76 -9.14 1.77
C ALA A 108 10.95 -7.86 2.02
N ALA A 109 11.64 -6.73 2.22
CA ALA A 109 11.00 -5.42 2.36
C ALA A 109 10.28 -5.00 1.06
N LEU A 110 10.94 -5.16 -0.10
CA LEU A 110 10.34 -4.89 -1.40
C LEU A 110 9.16 -5.82 -1.70
N TYR A 111 9.26 -7.10 -1.34
CA TYR A 111 8.18 -8.07 -1.46
C TYR A 111 6.97 -7.69 -0.58
N MET A 112 7.21 -7.25 0.65
CA MET A 112 6.14 -6.78 1.56
C MET A 112 5.34 -5.63 0.92
N ILE A 113 6.03 -4.70 0.26
CA ILE A 113 5.43 -3.57 -0.43
C ILE A 113 4.65 -4.05 -1.66
N LEU A 114 5.30 -4.84 -2.53
CA LEU A 114 4.68 -5.38 -3.76
C LEU A 114 3.40 -6.16 -3.45
N ALA A 115 3.44 -7.03 -2.45
CA ALA A 115 2.32 -7.88 -2.06
C ALA A 115 1.35 -7.19 -1.08
N ASN A 116 1.52 -5.89 -0.82
CA ASN A 116 0.70 -5.09 0.08
C ASN A 116 0.42 -5.79 1.44
N ARG A 117 1.46 -6.38 2.06
CA ARG A 117 1.35 -7.17 3.30
C ARG A 117 1.24 -6.31 4.56
N HIS A 118 0.25 -5.44 4.60
CA HIS A 118 -0.10 -4.62 5.77
C HIS A 118 -0.55 -5.47 6.97
N ASP A 119 -1.01 -6.71 6.72
CA ASP A 119 -1.38 -7.70 7.74
C ASP A 119 -0.20 -8.14 8.62
N TRP A 120 1.04 -7.98 8.16
CA TRP A 120 2.23 -8.28 8.96
C TRP A 120 2.46 -7.28 10.09
N GLN A 121 1.79 -6.11 10.04
CA GLN A 121 1.89 -5.05 11.03
C GLN A 121 3.36 -4.62 11.30
N LEU A 122 4.17 -4.62 10.23
CA LEU A 122 5.56 -4.16 10.24
C LEU A 122 5.66 -2.78 9.61
N PHE A 123 6.60 -1.97 10.10
CA PHE A 123 7.08 -0.80 9.38
C PHE A 123 8.54 -1.03 8.98
N LEU A 124 8.91 -0.44 7.85
CA LEU A 124 10.27 -0.52 7.32
C LEU A 124 11.05 0.70 7.76
N GLU A 125 12.17 0.47 8.43
CA GLU A 125 13.14 1.53 8.69
C GLU A 125 14.36 1.30 7.80
N VAL A 126 14.53 2.21 6.84
CA VAL A 126 15.62 2.17 5.87
C VAL A 126 16.67 3.18 6.30
N THR A 127 17.81 2.69 6.78
CA THR A 127 18.91 3.53 7.30
C THR A 127 20.18 3.32 6.48
N GLY A 128 21.13 4.27 6.58
CA GLY A 128 22.44 4.19 5.92
C GLY A 128 23.03 5.60 5.76
N ALA A 129 24.34 5.71 5.53
CA ALA A 129 24.96 7.03 5.34
C ALA A 129 24.57 7.67 3.99
N GLY A 130 25.01 8.90 3.77
CA GLY A 130 24.85 9.59 2.48
C GLY A 130 25.27 8.69 1.31
N GLY A 131 24.45 8.65 0.26
CA GLY A 131 24.72 7.84 -0.92
C GLY A 131 24.38 6.35 -0.82
N SER A 132 24.03 5.77 0.34
CA SER A 132 23.81 4.31 0.50
C SER A 132 22.70 3.67 -0.36
N GLY A 133 22.05 4.41 -1.25
CA GLY A 133 20.98 3.91 -2.13
C GLY A 133 19.58 4.01 -1.53
N LYS A 134 19.39 4.74 -0.43
CA LYS A 134 18.06 4.96 0.21
C LYS A 134 17.04 5.57 -0.74
N SER A 135 17.42 6.59 -1.50
CA SER A 135 16.51 7.23 -2.45
C SER A 135 16.12 6.27 -3.58
N VAL A 136 17.05 5.44 -4.04
CA VAL A 136 16.78 4.39 -5.04
C VAL A 136 15.86 3.32 -4.45
N PHE A 137 16.03 2.92 -3.19
CA PHE A 137 15.08 2.03 -2.50
C PHE A 137 13.66 2.63 -2.50
N ALA A 138 13.53 3.90 -2.12
CA ALA A 138 12.24 4.58 -2.06
C ALA A 138 11.58 4.70 -3.45
N GLU A 139 12.38 4.91 -4.50
CA GLU A 139 11.90 4.95 -5.88
C GLU A 139 11.41 3.58 -6.36
N ILE A 140 12.17 2.50 -6.09
CA ILE A 140 11.75 1.13 -6.41
C ILE A 140 10.47 0.78 -5.63
N ALA A 141 10.40 1.10 -4.34
CA ALA A 141 9.21 0.90 -3.51
C ALA A 141 7.97 1.61 -4.09
N THR A 142 8.14 2.87 -4.51
CA THR A 142 7.08 3.67 -5.16
C THR A 142 6.64 3.04 -6.48
N MET A 143 7.59 2.53 -7.28
CA MET A 143 7.28 1.83 -8.53
C MET A 143 6.48 0.56 -8.28
N LEU A 144 6.88 -0.27 -7.31
CA LEU A 144 6.20 -1.53 -6.99
C LEU A 144 4.79 -1.30 -6.46
N SER A 145 4.58 -0.29 -5.61
CA SER A 145 3.26 0.07 -5.10
C SER A 145 2.39 0.80 -6.12
N GLY A 146 2.99 1.43 -7.13
CA GLY A 146 2.36 2.39 -8.01
C GLY A 146 2.39 3.81 -7.43
N LYS A 147 2.73 4.79 -8.27
CA LYS A 147 2.85 6.22 -7.88
C LYS A 147 1.56 6.78 -7.31
N ASN A 148 0.41 6.39 -7.89
CA ASN A 148 -0.91 6.84 -7.44
C ASN A 148 -1.35 6.22 -6.11
N ASN A 149 -0.70 5.12 -5.68
CA ASN A 149 -0.98 4.46 -4.41
C ASN A 149 0.12 4.72 -3.36
N THR A 150 1.04 5.64 -3.68
CA THR A 150 2.09 6.08 -2.76
C THR A 150 1.87 7.53 -2.35
N VAL A 151 2.00 7.81 -1.05
CA VAL A 151 1.95 9.18 -0.52
C VAL A 151 3.19 9.46 0.32
N ILE A 152 3.71 10.68 0.21
CA ILE A 152 4.76 11.19 1.07
C ILE A 152 4.10 11.92 2.23
N GLY A 153 4.45 11.55 3.46
CA GLY A 153 3.86 12.11 4.67
C GLY A 153 4.88 12.51 5.72
N THR A 154 4.38 13.05 6.82
CA THR A 154 5.14 13.35 8.04
C THR A 154 4.58 12.56 9.21
N MET A 155 5.34 12.37 10.29
CA MET A 155 4.83 11.71 11.50
C MET A 155 3.62 12.43 12.09
N ASP A 156 3.60 13.76 12.07
CA ASP A 156 2.47 14.57 12.53
C ASP A 156 1.17 14.23 11.79
N ALA A 157 1.26 13.97 10.48
CA ALA A 157 0.11 13.60 9.67
C ALA A 157 -0.50 12.24 10.08
N LEU A 158 0.30 11.37 10.72
CA LEU A 158 -0.16 10.06 11.21
C LEU A 158 -0.84 10.18 12.58
N GLU A 159 -0.49 11.18 13.38
CA GLU A 159 -0.99 11.35 14.74
C GLU A 159 -2.33 12.09 14.78
N LYS A 160 -2.53 13.07 13.90
CA LYS A 160 -3.75 13.88 13.84
C LYS A 160 -4.84 13.17 13.02
N ALA A 161 -6.03 13.01 13.61
CA ALA A 161 -7.15 12.30 12.97
C ALA A 161 -7.57 12.92 11.62
N ARG A 162 -7.53 14.26 11.52
CA ARG A 162 -7.83 15.00 10.29
C ARG A 162 -6.81 14.70 9.19
N ASP A 163 -5.54 14.66 9.54
CA ASP A 163 -4.46 14.51 8.57
C ASP A 163 -4.30 13.04 8.15
N ARG A 164 -4.62 12.09 9.03
CA ARG A 164 -4.71 10.66 8.69
C ARG A 164 -5.68 10.41 7.55
N ALA A 165 -6.78 11.15 7.47
CA ALA A 165 -7.76 10.99 6.40
C ALA A 165 -7.15 11.21 4.99
N LEU A 166 -6.07 11.99 4.89
CA LEU A 166 -5.36 12.26 3.64
C LEU A 166 -4.48 11.08 3.19
N ILE A 167 -4.23 10.13 4.08
CA ILE A 167 -3.32 8.98 3.86
C ILE A 167 -4.12 7.68 3.71
N VAL A 168 -5.39 7.68 4.15
CA VAL A 168 -6.30 6.55 3.96
C VAL A 168 -6.50 6.28 2.46
N GLY A 169 -6.33 5.02 2.07
CA GLY A 169 -6.51 4.56 0.69
C GLY A 169 -5.21 4.37 -0.09
N TYR A 170 -4.08 4.88 0.41
CA TYR A 170 -2.76 4.61 -0.14
C TYR A 170 -2.22 3.28 0.39
N SER A 171 -1.56 2.48 -0.46
CA SER A 171 -0.91 1.23 -0.07
C SER A 171 0.52 1.42 0.46
N LEU A 172 1.15 2.55 0.13
CA LEU A 172 2.48 2.90 0.62
C LEU A 172 2.53 4.34 1.14
N VAL A 173 3.08 4.51 2.35
CA VAL A 173 3.34 5.82 2.96
C VAL A 173 4.83 5.95 3.20
N ILE A 174 5.46 6.94 2.59
CA ILE A 174 6.89 7.22 2.74
C ILE A 174 7.07 8.42 3.66
N LEU A 175 7.89 8.26 4.70
CA LEU A 175 8.22 9.31 5.66
C LEU A 175 9.70 9.68 5.51
N PRO A 176 10.05 10.66 4.66
CA PRO A 176 11.42 11.08 4.47
C PRO A 176 11.95 11.79 5.73
N ASP A 177 13.25 11.66 5.98
CA ASP A 177 14.02 12.42 6.98
C ASP A 177 13.32 12.64 8.32
N GLN A 178 13.15 11.55 9.06
CA GLN A 178 12.57 11.62 10.39
C GLN A 178 13.64 11.94 11.44
N PRO A 179 13.52 13.02 12.22
CA PRO A 179 14.31 13.17 13.44
C PRO A 179 13.99 11.99 14.38
N ARG A 180 14.93 11.66 15.27
CA ARG A 180 14.80 10.53 16.20
C ARG A 180 13.44 10.61 16.92
N TYR A 181 12.54 9.68 16.62
CA TYR A 181 11.16 9.73 17.09
C TYR A 181 11.07 9.58 18.61
N MET A 182 10.54 10.61 19.30
CA MET A 182 10.30 10.67 20.75
C MET A 182 8.79 10.75 21.08
N GLY A 183 7.91 10.32 20.17
CA GLY A 183 6.45 10.33 20.36
C GLY A 183 5.88 9.01 20.89
N SER A 184 4.60 9.00 21.30
CA SER A 184 3.94 7.84 21.92
C SER A 184 3.74 6.64 20.96
N GLY A 185 3.78 6.86 19.65
CA GLY A 185 3.54 5.85 18.61
C GLY A 185 2.07 5.43 18.45
N ALA A 186 1.13 6.13 19.10
CA ALA A 186 -0.29 5.79 19.06
C ALA A 186 -0.91 5.97 17.65
N GLY A 187 -0.48 6.97 16.88
CA GLY A 187 -0.95 7.22 15.51
C GLY A 187 -0.58 6.11 14.52
N LEU A 188 0.65 5.60 14.61
CA LEU A 188 1.14 4.47 13.80
C LEU A 188 0.34 3.18 14.07
N LYS A 189 -0.10 2.97 15.31
CA LYS A 189 -0.96 1.84 15.69
C LYS A 189 -2.35 1.94 15.06
N ALA A 190 -2.89 3.14 14.89
CA ALA A 190 -4.23 3.34 14.36
C ALA A 190 -4.33 3.02 12.85
N MET A 191 -3.22 3.12 12.10
CA MET A 191 -3.22 2.87 10.64
C MET A 191 -3.14 1.39 10.25
N SER A 192 -2.50 0.56 11.07
CA SER A 192 -2.39 -0.89 10.83
C SER A 192 -3.60 -1.68 11.33
N LEU A 193 -4.55 -1.00 11.97
CA LEU A 193 -5.81 -1.57 12.42
C LEU A 193 -6.88 -1.30 11.36
N PRO A 194 -7.71 -2.30 11.00
CA PRO A 194 -8.88 -2.02 10.17
C PRO A 194 -9.75 -0.98 10.89
N VAL A 195 -10.23 0.02 10.15
CA VAL A 195 -11.21 0.99 10.64
C VAL A 195 -12.49 0.22 10.95
N GLN A 196 -12.61 -0.27 12.18
CA GLN A 196 -13.90 -0.63 12.73
C GLN A 196 -14.63 0.68 12.99
N GLN A 197 -15.72 0.93 12.26
CA GLN A 197 -16.74 1.87 12.74
C GLN A 197 -17.21 1.35 14.10
N LYS A 198 -16.66 1.90 15.19
CA LYS A 198 -17.09 1.52 16.53
C LYS A 198 -18.46 2.16 16.80
N PRO A 199 -19.50 1.37 17.13
CA PRO A 199 -20.64 1.93 17.85
C PRO A 199 -20.15 2.41 19.21
N LYS A 200 -20.60 3.59 19.65
CA LYS A 200 -20.33 4.10 21.00
C LYS A 200 -20.89 3.11 22.04
N LYS A 201 -20.00 2.43 22.77
CA LYS A 201 -20.25 1.98 24.14
C LYS A 201 -18.96 2.04 24.95
N ASP A 202 -19.14 2.43 26.21
CA ASP A 202 -18.15 2.51 27.27
C ASP A 202 -17.37 1.20 27.42
N TYR A 203 -16.15 1.29 27.95
CA TYR A 203 -15.62 0.47 29.05
C TYR A 203 -14.08 0.53 29.12
N THR A 204 -13.63 0.88 30.32
CA THR A 204 -12.45 0.40 31.08
C THR A 204 -11.23 -0.15 30.36
N SER A 205 -10.07 0.36 30.77
CA SER A 205 -8.75 -0.04 30.31
C SER A 205 -8.48 -1.53 30.54
N ASN A 206 -8.04 -2.20 29.47
CA ASN A 206 -7.30 -3.45 29.58
C ASN A 206 -6.03 -3.34 28.74
N ASN A 207 -4.89 -3.35 29.42
CA ASN A 207 -3.56 -3.23 28.86
C ASN A 207 -3.13 -4.55 28.21
N ASN A 208 -3.24 -4.63 26.88
CA ASN A 208 -2.51 -5.62 26.09
C ASN A 208 -1.42 -4.91 25.26
N GLN A 209 -0.18 -5.00 25.74
CA GLN A 209 1.02 -4.60 25.00
C GLN A 209 1.29 -5.60 23.87
N THR A 210 0.90 -5.26 22.64
CA THR A 210 1.32 -5.99 21.44
C THR A 210 2.79 -5.67 21.15
N LYS A 211 3.66 -6.68 21.18
CA LYS A 211 5.11 -6.58 21.00
C LYS A 211 5.43 -6.16 19.55
N ARG A 212 5.98 -4.95 19.36
CA ARG A 212 6.38 -4.41 18.05
C ARG A 212 7.50 -5.27 17.45
N ARG A 213 7.38 -5.67 16.18
CA ARG A 213 8.48 -6.26 15.40
C ARG A 213 8.90 -5.26 14.33
N ARG A 214 10.21 -5.03 14.20
CA ARG A 214 10.83 -4.08 13.25
C ARG A 214 11.67 -4.90 12.28
N LEU A 215 11.48 -4.70 10.97
CA LEU A 215 12.40 -5.25 9.97
C LEU A 215 13.41 -4.16 9.62
N ASN A 216 14.69 -4.43 9.92
CA ASN A 216 15.78 -3.52 9.62
C ASN A 216 16.30 -3.77 8.20
N ALA A 217 16.05 -2.84 7.29
CA ALA A 217 16.71 -2.77 6.00
C ALA A 217 17.88 -1.76 6.09
N ASN A 218 18.95 -2.14 6.78
CA ASN A 218 20.14 -1.30 6.92
C ASN A 218 20.97 -1.34 5.61
N LEU A 219 20.97 -0.24 4.87
CA LEU A 219 21.73 -0.10 3.63
C LEU A 219 23.20 0.28 3.90
N THR A 220 24.12 -0.35 3.18
CA THR A 220 25.56 -0.10 3.26
C THR A 220 26.00 1.10 2.42
N THR A 221 27.08 1.75 2.86
CA THR A 221 27.69 2.91 2.20
C THR A 221 28.48 2.52 0.96
N TRP A 222 28.89 3.54 0.19
CA TRP A 222 29.74 3.37 -0.99
C TRP A 222 31.09 2.72 -0.68
#